data_AF-A0A652L3K3-F1
#
_entry.id   AF-A0A652L3K3-F1
#
_cell.length_a   1.000
_cell.length_b   1.000
_cell.length_c   1.000
_cell.angle_alpha   90.00
_cell.angle_beta   90.00
_cell.angle_gamma   90.00
#
_symmetry.space_group_name_H-M   'P 1'
#
loop_
_entity.id
_entity.type
_entity.pdbx_description
1 polymer ?
#
loop_
_entity_poly.entity_id
_entity_poly.type
_entity_poly.pdbx_seq_one_letter_code
_entity_poly.pdbx_strand_id
1 'polypeptide(L)' 'MRVAPPSTAIVPLDQECVALAEIELCGELIIAASAAEGERLSPDRIDEVLRVAGAAAGGVDGEC' A
#
# COMPACT_ATOMS: atom_id res chain seq x y z
N MET A 1 0.12 -23.22 11.10
CA MET A 1 -0.10 -22.76 9.71
C MET A 1 1.04 -23.30 8.86
N ARG A 2 0.81 -24.28 7.98
CA ARG A 2 1.86 -24.79 7.07
C ARG A 2 1.85 -23.93 5.82
N VAL A 3 2.89 -23.13 5.62
CA VAL A 3 3.11 -22.38 4.38
C VAL A 3 3.66 -23.37 3.35
N ALA A 4 2.95 -23.56 2.25
CA ALA A 4 3.45 -24.35 1.13
C ALA A 4 4.67 -23.65 0.49
N PRO A 5 5.66 -24.38 -0.05
CA PRO A 5 6.77 -23.74 -0.74
C PRO A 5 6.22 -22.92 -1.92
N PRO A 6 6.78 -21.73 -2.22
CA PRO A 6 6.42 -21.03 -3.44
C PRO A 6 6.74 -21.98 -4.60
N SER A 7 5.70 -22.38 -5.33
CA SER A 7 5.89 -23.06 -6.61
C SER A 7 6.75 -22.11 -7.44
N THR A 8 8.00 -22.48 -7.72
CA THR A 8 8.94 -21.65 -8.47
C THR A 8 8.40 -21.47 -9.88
N ALA A 9 7.52 -20.48 -10.06
CA ALA A 9 7.07 -20.06 -11.37
C ALA A 9 8.29 -19.40 -12.03
N ILE A 10 8.81 -20.04 -13.07
CA ILE A 10 9.80 -19.40 -13.93
C ILE A 10 9.04 -18.37 -14.74
N VAL A 11 9.06 -17.13 -14.27
CA VAL A 11 8.61 -15.98 -15.04
C VAL A 11 9.67 -15.71 -16.12
N PRO A 12 9.29 -15.55 -17.39
CA PRO A 12 10.18 -15.08 -18.44
C PRO A 12 10.96 -13.82 -18.00
N LEU A 13 12.26 -13.77 -18.30
CA LEU A 13 13.16 -12.70 -17.85
C LEU A 13 12.68 -11.30 -18.28
N ASP A 14 12.02 -11.21 -19.44
CA ASP A 14 11.39 -9.98 -19.92
C ASP A 14 10.25 -9.52 -18.99
N GLN A 15 9.46 -10.45 -18.44
CA GLN A 15 8.38 -10.14 -17.50
C GLN A 15 8.94 -9.71 -16.13
N GLU A 16 10.04 -10.29 -15.68
CA GLU A 16 10.73 -9.86 -14.46
C GLU A 16 11.26 -8.42 -14.59
N CYS A 17 11.90 -8.09 -15.71
CA CYS A 17 12.38 -6.73 -15.96
C CYS A 17 11.23 -5.71 -16.02
N VAL A 18 10.11 -6.06 -16.64
CA VAL A 18 8.91 -5.19 -16.69
C VAL A 18 8.34 -4.99 -15.29
N ALA A 19 8.19 -6.05 -14.49
CA ALA A 19 7.67 -5.96 -13.13
C ALA A 19 8.58 -5.11 -12.23
N LEU A 20 9.90 -5.25 -12.36
CA LEU A 20 10.86 -4.44 -11.61
C LEU A 20 10.76 -2.96 -11.99
N ALA A 21 10.69 -2.65 -13.29
CA ALA A 21 10.51 -1.27 -13.76
C ALA A 21 9.19 -0.65 -13.27
N GLU A 22 8.12 -1.43 -13.20
CA GLU A 22 6.83 -0.99 -12.66
C GLU A 22 6.90 -0.71 -11.16
N ILE A 23 7.60 -1.56 -10.38
CA ILE A 23 7.81 -1.36 -8.95
C ILE A 23 8.62 -0.09 -8.69
N GLU A 24 9.70 0.13 -9.44
CA GLU A 24 10.53 1.35 -9.34
C GLU A 24 9.68 2.60 -9.64
N LEU A 25 8.90 2.58 -10.72
CA LEU A 25 8.00 3.68 -11.08
C LEU A 25 6.94 3.92 -10.00
N CYS A 26 6.32 2.88 -9.46
CA CYS A 26 5.33 3.00 -8.38
C CYS A 26 5.94 3.63 -7.13
N GLY A 27 7.18 3.26 -6.77
CA GLY A 27 7.90 3.85 -5.64
C GLY A 27 8.09 5.36 -5.79
N GLU A 28 8.57 5.79 -6.95
CA GLU A 28 8.76 7.22 -7.25
C GLU A 28 7.45 8.00 -7.19
N LEU A 29 6.36 7.43 -7.73
CA LEU A 29 5.03 8.06 -7.70
C LEU A 29 4.45 8.18 -6.29
N ILE A 30 4.67 7.19 -5.41
CA ILE A 30 4.24 7.25 -4.01
C ILE A 30 4.96 8.39 -3.28
N ILE A 31 6.26 8.54 -3.49
CA ILE A 31 7.06 9.60 -2.87
C ILE A 31 6.60 10.96 -3.40
N ALA A 32 6.46 11.09 -4.72
CA ALA A 32 5.97 12.33 -5.35
C ALA A 32 4.56 12.70 -4.83
N ALA A 33 3.65 11.74 -4.72
CA ALA A 33 2.31 11.96 -4.19
C ALA A 33 2.33 12.35 -2.71
N SER A 34 3.20 11.75 -1.90
CA SER A 34 3.35 12.09 -0.47
C SER A 34 4.02 13.44 -0.23
N ALA A 35 4.86 13.90 -1.16
CA ALA A 35 5.53 15.20 -1.09
C ALA A 35 4.73 16.32 -1.77
N ALA A 36 3.73 15.97 -2.59
CA ALA A 36 2.84 16.94 -3.21
C ALA A 36 2.03 17.68 -2.14
N GLU A 37 1.92 19.00 -2.29
CA GLU A 37 1.04 19.81 -1.44
C GLU A 37 -0.41 19.54 -1.84
N GLY A 38 -1.06 18.62 -1.13
CA GLY A 38 -2.48 18.29 -1.27
C GLY A 38 -3.12 18.13 0.11
N GLU A 39 -4.41 18.46 0.20
CA GLU A 39 -5.17 18.20 1.41
C GLU A 39 -5.24 16.69 1.67
N ARG A 40 -5.05 16.29 2.92
CA ARG A 40 -5.20 14.88 3.30
C ARG A 40 -6.65 14.49 3.06
N LEU A 41 -6.89 13.25 2.61
CA LEU A 41 -8.26 12.73 2.56
C LEU A 41 -8.89 12.83 3.96
N SER A 42 -10.20 13.09 4.01
CA SER A 42 -10.91 13.08 5.29
C SER A 42 -10.82 11.69 5.94
N PRO A 43 -10.83 11.60 7.28
CA PRO A 43 -10.81 10.31 7.99
C PRO A 43 -11.88 9.34 7.49
N ASP A 44 -13.12 9.81 7.30
CA ASP A 44 -14.23 8.99 6.78
C ASP A 44 -13.92 8.39 5.40
N ARG A 45 -13.29 9.17 4.52
CA ARG A 45 -12.92 8.72 3.17
C ARG A 45 -11.74 7.76 3.20
N ILE A 46 -10.81 7.94 4.14
CA ILE A 46 -9.72 7.01 4.40
C ILE A 46 -10.28 5.66 4.85
N ASP A 47 -11.20 5.66 5.83
CA ASP A 47 -11.84 4.45 6.34
C ASP A 47 -12.66 3.72 5.26
N GLU A 48 -13.37 4.47 4.40
CA GLU A 48 -14.09 3.93 3.24
C GLU A 48 -13.15 3.22 2.26
N VAL A 49 -12.05 3.88 1.88
CA VAL A 49 -11.06 3.33 0.93
C VAL A 49 -10.36 2.10 1.51
N LEU A 50 -9.96 2.18 2.77
CA LEU A 50 -9.32 1.09 3.48
C LEU A 50 -10.31 -0.01 3.89
N ARG A 51 -11.62 0.21 3.69
CA ARG A 51 -12.71 -0.69 4.11
C ARG A 51 -12.55 -1.13 5.55
N VAL A 52 -12.20 -0.19 6.43
CA VAL A 52 -12.08 -0.41 7.87
C VAL A 52 -13.47 -0.41 8.50
N ALA A 53 -14.33 -1.35 8.07
CA ALA A 53 -15.62 -1.58 8.70
C ALA A 53 -15.40 -2.29 10.05
N GLY A 54 -14.83 -1.60 11.05
CA GLY A 54 -14.68 -2.19 12.39
C GLY A 54 -13.65 -1.58 13.36
N ALA A 55 -12.84 -0.57 13.01
CA ALA A 55 -11.86 -0.01 13.95
C ALA A 55 -12.39 1.15 14.81
N ALA A 56 -13.69 1.45 14.76
CA ALA A 56 -14.31 2.42 15.66
C ALA A 56 -14.60 1.78 17.04
N ALA A 57 -13.56 1.46 17.81
CA ALA A 57 -13.63 1.25 19.26
C ALA A 57 -12.22 1.17 19.88
N GLY A 58 -11.55 2.31 19.98
CA GLY A 58 -10.29 2.40 20.73
C GLY A 58 -9.60 3.73 20.49
N GLY A 59 -10.09 4.78 21.15
CA GLY A 59 -9.49 6.10 21.12
C GLY A 59 -8.02 6.04 21.51
N VAL A 60 -7.17 6.63 20.67
CA VAL A 60 -5.91 7.19 21.16
C VAL A 60 -6.17 8.68 21.34
N ASP A 61 -6.77 8.98 22.49
CA ASP A 61 -6.70 10.33 23.04
C ASP A 61 -5.21 10.62 23.23
N GLY A 62 -4.66 11.45 22.36
CA GLY A 62 -3.33 12.00 22.54
C GLY A 62 -3.31 12.80 23.82
N GLU A 63 -2.73 12.25 24.88
CA GLU A 63 -2.30 12.99 26.05
C GLU A 63 -0.94 13.65 25.75
N CYS A 64 -0.77 14.87 26.27
CA CYS A 64 0.36 15.78 26.05
C CYS A 64 1.73 15.21 26.44
#